data_AF-A0A1X6Z8G2-F1
#
_entry.id   AF-A0A1X6Z8G2-F1
#
_cell.length_a   1.000
_cell.length_b   1.000
_cell.length_c   1.000
_cell.angle_alpha   90.00
_cell.angle_beta   90.00
_cell.angle_gamma   90.00
#
_symmetry.space_group_name_H-M   'P 1'
#
loop_
_entity.id
_entity.type
_entity.pdbx_description
1 polymer ?
#
loop_
_entity_poly.entity_id
_entity_poly.type
_entity_poly.pdbx_seq_one_letter_code
_entity_poly.pdbx_strand_id
1 'polypeptide(L)'
;MASRAAARVLPIWWQEVSTKDWARKRDVTALPVLRGLLISSVSAKMPSEDMKVATAATAATAAANAARTWELLEKIALIDPKDWDQGPEVVNPMIAGIWELYRLRIEAEELRAGKEAFLAARATPEQRSHNQPPGLVEAEPEIARHVTIIWTGLDEAHEVLANDAPDKGRLRAIAGSVLEALQRVAKYCARVADTAVMSAAKVGGGAVGAALLDHVLNNGRLIQFAKDLLAWSSVGG
;
A
#
# COMPACT_ATOMS: atom_id res chain seq x y z
N MET A 1 -5.33 -22.78 -0.42
CA MET A 1 -4.77 -23.91 0.37
C MET A 1 -5.12 -23.85 1.85
N ALA A 2 -5.17 -22.66 2.47
CA ALA A 2 -5.52 -22.49 3.89
C ALA A 2 -6.89 -23.09 4.30
N SER A 3 -7.94 -22.92 3.50
CA SER A 3 -9.28 -23.48 3.78
C SER A 3 -9.31 -25.00 3.85
N ARG A 4 -8.55 -25.69 2.98
CA ARG A 4 -8.42 -27.16 2.99
C ARG A 4 -7.64 -27.65 4.21
N ALA A 5 -6.61 -26.92 4.64
CA ALA A 5 -5.88 -27.24 5.86
C ALA A 5 -6.79 -27.05 7.09
N ALA A 6 -7.53 -25.95 7.14
CA ALA A 6 -8.45 -25.66 8.24
C ALA A 6 -9.62 -26.67 8.31
N ALA A 7 -10.16 -27.12 7.16
CA ALA A 7 -11.18 -28.17 7.11
C ALA A 7 -10.70 -29.52 7.65
N ARG A 8 -9.40 -29.83 7.55
CA ARG A 8 -8.82 -31.08 8.11
C ARG A 8 -8.67 -31.03 9.63
N VAL A 9 -8.44 -29.84 10.19
CA VAL A 9 -8.28 -29.62 11.63
C VAL A 9 -9.63 -29.43 12.33
N LEU A 10 -10.68 -29.08 11.57
CA LEU A 10 -12.02 -28.80 12.09
C LEU A 10 -12.60 -29.94 12.96
N PRO A 11 -12.52 -31.24 12.62
CA PRO A 11 -13.06 -32.31 13.46
C PRO A 11 -12.34 -32.42 14.81
N ILE A 12 -11.02 -32.24 14.83
CA ILE A 12 -10.19 -32.30 16.04
C ILE A 12 -10.53 -31.12 16.95
N TRP A 13 -10.62 -29.92 16.36
CA TRP A 13 -11.02 -28.71 17.10
C TRP A 13 -12.45 -28.80 17.63
N TRP A 14 -13.40 -29.34 16.85
CA TRP A 14 -14.78 -29.52 17.27
C TRP A 14 -14.92 -30.48 18.45
N GLN A 15 -14.13 -31.55 18.47
CA GLN A 15 -14.07 -32.49 19.59
C GLN A 15 -13.59 -31.80 20.86
N GLU A 16 -12.55 -30.97 20.77
CA GLU A 16 -12.01 -30.19 21.89
C GLU A 16 -13.03 -29.16 22.42
N VAL A 17 -13.72 -28.44 21.54
CA VAL A 17 -14.77 -27.47 21.91
C VAL A 17 -15.97 -28.14 22.58
N SER A 18 -16.31 -29.36 22.13
CA SER A 18 -17.45 -30.11 22.66
C SER A 18 -17.16 -30.74 24.04
N THR A 19 -15.90 -31.09 24.31
CA THR A 19 -15.51 -31.90 25.47
C THR A 19 -14.75 -31.15 26.56
N LYS A 20 -14.10 -30.02 26.28
CA LYS A 20 -13.24 -29.33 27.24
C LYS A 20 -13.68 -27.90 27.55
N ASP A 21 -13.74 -27.58 28.84
CA ASP A 21 -14.22 -26.29 29.35
C ASP A 21 -13.33 -25.10 28.99
N TRP A 22 -12.04 -25.33 28.69
CA TRP A 22 -11.12 -24.25 28.32
C TRP A 22 -11.53 -23.57 27.00
N ALA A 23 -12.17 -24.30 26.09
CA ALA A 23 -12.66 -23.77 24.82
C ALA A 23 -13.89 -22.86 25.01
N ARG A 24 -14.68 -23.08 26.07
CA ARG A 24 -15.86 -22.26 26.42
C ARG A 24 -15.50 -20.99 27.19
N LYS A 25 -14.35 -20.95 27.88
CA LYS A 25 -13.91 -19.83 28.74
C LYS A 25 -13.47 -18.55 28.01
N ARG A 26 -13.29 -18.56 26.69
CA ARG A 26 -12.75 -17.42 25.91
C ARG A 26 -13.74 -16.80 24.91
N ASP A 27 -15.03 -17.11 25.03
CA ASP A 27 -16.07 -16.66 24.08
C ASP A 27 -15.81 -17.03 22.60
N VAL A 28 -14.86 -17.93 22.35
CA VAL A 28 -14.61 -18.55 21.04
C VAL A 28 -15.70 -19.60 20.83
N THR A 29 -16.93 -19.14 20.71
CA THR A 29 -18.07 -20.01 20.43
C THR A 29 -17.84 -20.73 19.10
N ALA A 30 -18.39 -21.92 18.96
CA ALA A 30 -18.16 -22.73 17.78
C ALA A 30 -18.69 -22.06 16.49
N LEU A 31 -19.66 -21.14 16.65
CA LEU A 31 -20.39 -20.48 15.59
C LEU A 31 -19.54 -19.53 14.72
N PRO A 32 -18.78 -18.54 15.27
CA PRO A 32 -17.97 -17.65 14.44
C PRO A 32 -16.90 -18.36 13.62
N VAL A 33 -16.28 -19.41 14.17
CA VAL A 33 -15.26 -20.20 13.47
C VAL A 33 -15.88 -21.03 12.35
N LEU A 34 -17.01 -21.71 12.61
CA LEU A 34 -17.76 -22.43 11.57
C LEU A 34 -18.27 -21.48 10.49
N ARG A 35 -18.77 -20.31 10.87
CA ARG A 35 -19.25 -19.29 9.92
C ARG A 35 -18.10 -18.80 9.04
N GLY A 36 -16.93 -18.53 9.59
CA GLY A 36 -15.73 -18.16 8.83
C GLY A 36 -15.28 -19.26 7.86
N LEU A 37 -15.28 -20.52 8.30
CA LEU A 37 -14.91 -21.66 7.47
C LEU A 37 -15.91 -21.90 6.34
N LEU A 38 -17.21 -21.81 6.62
CA LEU A 38 -18.27 -21.93 5.61
C LEU A 38 -18.18 -20.80 4.59
N ILE A 39 -18.05 -19.55 5.03
CA ILE A 39 -17.89 -18.40 4.12
C ILE A 39 -16.65 -18.59 3.24
N SER A 40 -15.50 -18.96 3.80
CA SER A 40 -14.28 -19.21 3.02
C SER A 40 -14.44 -20.35 2.00
N SER A 41 -15.16 -21.41 2.37
CA SER A 41 -15.39 -22.58 1.51
C SER A 41 -16.38 -22.31 0.38
N VAL A 42 -17.46 -21.60 0.69
CA VAL A 42 -18.50 -21.21 -0.28
C VAL A 42 -17.94 -20.17 -1.24
N SER A 43 -17.23 -19.17 -0.73
CA SER A 43 -16.66 -18.10 -1.55
C SER A 43 -15.66 -18.61 -2.60
N ALA A 44 -14.99 -19.74 -2.33
CA ALA A 44 -14.12 -20.38 -3.31
C ALA A 44 -14.87 -21.06 -4.47
N LYS A 45 -16.14 -21.43 -4.28
CA LYS A 45 -16.98 -22.07 -5.32
C LYS A 45 -18.02 -21.13 -5.92
N MET A 46 -18.47 -20.16 -5.17
CA MET A 46 -19.48 -19.17 -5.52
C MET A 46 -18.99 -17.80 -5.02
N PRO A 47 -17.99 -17.20 -5.68
CA PRO A 47 -17.54 -15.86 -5.32
C PRO A 47 -18.67 -14.85 -5.56
N SER A 48 -18.86 -13.93 -4.62
CA SER A 48 -19.73 -12.78 -4.85
C SER A 48 -19.16 -11.91 -5.99
N GLU A 49 -19.98 -11.05 -6.58
CA GLU A 49 -19.51 -10.13 -7.61
C GLU A 49 -18.34 -9.26 -7.12
N ASP A 50 -18.42 -8.74 -5.89
CA ASP A 50 -17.31 -7.99 -5.29
C ASP A 50 -16.01 -8.80 -5.21
N MET A 51 -16.09 -10.10 -4.91
CA MET A 51 -14.92 -10.97 -4.88
C MET A 51 -14.35 -11.27 -6.27
N LYS A 52 -15.22 -11.41 -7.28
CA LYS A 52 -14.79 -11.55 -8.67
C LYS A 52 -14.09 -10.30 -9.14
N VAL A 53 -14.64 -9.12 -8.84
CA VAL A 53 -14.03 -7.82 -9.15
C VAL A 53 -12.68 -7.67 -8.44
N ALA A 54 -12.58 -7.97 -7.16
CA ALA A 54 -11.31 -7.91 -6.41
C ALA A 54 -10.25 -8.89 -6.95
N THR A 55 -10.67 -10.10 -7.34
CA THR A 55 -9.77 -11.11 -7.92
C THR A 55 -9.30 -10.68 -9.31
N ALA A 56 -10.19 -10.15 -10.15
CA ALA A 56 -9.84 -9.62 -11.46
C ALA A 56 -8.89 -8.42 -11.37
N ALA A 57 -9.12 -7.51 -10.42
CA ALA A 57 -8.21 -6.39 -10.15
C ALA A 57 -6.81 -6.90 -9.73
N THR A 58 -6.75 -7.88 -8.83
CA THR A 58 -5.48 -8.50 -8.40
C THR A 58 -4.74 -9.15 -9.57
N ALA A 59 -5.46 -9.88 -10.44
CA ALA A 59 -4.87 -10.49 -11.63
C ALA A 59 -4.37 -9.45 -12.64
N ALA A 60 -5.09 -8.35 -12.82
CA ALA A 60 -4.67 -7.24 -13.68
C ALA A 60 -3.39 -6.58 -13.15
N THR A 61 -3.28 -6.33 -11.85
CA THR A 61 -2.05 -5.82 -11.22
C THR A 61 -0.88 -6.78 -11.41
N ALA A 62 -1.10 -8.10 -11.25
CA ALA A 62 -0.06 -9.10 -11.47
C ALA A 62 0.42 -9.12 -12.94
N ALA A 63 -0.49 -9.02 -13.91
CA ALA A 63 -0.15 -8.94 -15.32
C ALA A 63 0.61 -7.65 -15.66
N ALA A 64 0.20 -6.51 -15.10
CA ALA A 64 0.91 -5.24 -15.26
C ALA A 64 2.33 -5.30 -14.69
N ASN A 65 2.52 -5.92 -13.53
CA ASN A 65 3.84 -6.12 -12.94
C ASN A 65 4.71 -7.08 -13.76
N ALA A 66 4.12 -8.12 -14.35
CA ALA A 66 4.83 -9.01 -15.27
C ALA A 66 5.29 -8.28 -16.54
N ALA A 67 4.45 -7.41 -17.12
CA ALA A 67 4.83 -6.58 -18.26
C ALA A 67 6.00 -5.64 -17.93
N ARG A 68 5.95 -4.95 -16.78
CA ARG A 68 7.06 -4.11 -16.30
C ARG A 68 8.34 -4.91 -16.06
N THR A 69 8.22 -6.16 -15.59
CA THR A 69 9.37 -7.06 -15.41
C THR A 69 10.01 -7.42 -16.74
N TRP A 70 9.20 -7.60 -17.79
CA TRP A 70 9.72 -7.82 -19.14
C TRP A 70 10.51 -6.60 -19.65
N GLU A 71 9.92 -5.41 -19.55
CA GLU A 71 10.61 -4.17 -19.98
C GLU A 71 11.92 -3.93 -19.21
N LEU A 72 11.95 -4.24 -17.91
CA LEU A 72 13.17 -4.21 -17.10
C LEU A 72 14.26 -5.11 -17.70
N LEU A 73 13.93 -6.37 -18.01
CA LEU A 73 14.87 -7.32 -18.59
C LEU A 73 15.33 -6.89 -19.99
N GLU A 74 14.44 -6.32 -20.78
CA GLU A 74 14.76 -5.75 -22.09
C GLU A 74 15.76 -4.59 -21.95
N LYS A 75 15.51 -3.62 -21.06
CA LYS A 75 16.43 -2.50 -20.82
C LYS A 75 17.80 -2.97 -20.33
N ILE A 76 17.86 -4.03 -19.50
CA ILE A 76 19.12 -4.66 -19.09
C ILE A 76 19.82 -5.30 -20.29
N ALA A 77 19.10 -6.06 -21.12
CA ALA A 77 19.65 -6.71 -22.31
C ALA A 77 20.17 -5.69 -23.35
N LEU A 78 19.59 -4.49 -23.38
CA LEU A 78 19.97 -3.39 -24.27
C LEU A 78 21.12 -2.52 -23.74
N ILE A 79 21.73 -2.84 -22.59
CA ILE A 79 23.01 -2.23 -22.18
C ILE A 79 24.04 -2.43 -23.30
N ASP A 80 24.81 -1.39 -23.62
CA ASP A 80 25.75 -1.39 -24.74
C ASP A 80 26.72 -2.59 -24.61
N PRO A 81 26.91 -3.40 -25.67
CA PRO A 81 27.86 -4.51 -25.64
C PRO A 81 29.26 -4.12 -25.15
N LYS A 82 29.72 -2.89 -25.43
CA LYS A 82 31.02 -2.41 -24.96
C LYS A 82 31.09 -2.27 -23.42
N ASP A 83 29.95 -2.03 -22.78
CA ASP A 83 29.85 -1.93 -21.32
C ASP A 83 29.75 -3.33 -20.71
N TRP A 84 29.08 -4.27 -21.39
CA TRP A 84 29.12 -5.70 -21.05
C TRP A 84 30.55 -6.26 -21.04
N ASP A 85 31.35 -5.91 -22.03
CA ASP A 85 32.74 -6.38 -22.18
C ASP A 85 33.69 -5.85 -21.10
N GLN A 86 33.33 -4.75 -20.42
CA GLN A 86 34.11 -4.17 -19.31
C GLN A 86 33.96 -4.95 -18.00
N GLY A 87 33.02 -5.89 -17.93
CA GLY A 87 32.83 -6.79 -16.80
C GLY A 87 31.90 -6.25 -15.69
N PRO A 88 31.73 -7.03 -14.61
CA PRO A 88 30.65 -6.83 -13.64
C PRO A 88 30.73 -5.52 -12.85
N GLU A 89 31.92 -4.97 -12.64
CA GLU A 89 32.10 -3.71 -11.89
C GLU A 89 31.48 -2.50 -12.61
N VAL A 90 31.38 -2.56 -13.95
CA VAL A 90 30.74 -1.53 -14.77
C VAL A 90 29.27 -1.83 -14.97
N VAL A 91 28.92 -3.08 -15.28
CA VAL A 91 27.54 -3.47 -15.62
C VAL A 91 26.62 -3.53 -14.41
N ASN A 92 27.09 -4.05 -13.26
CA ASN A 92 26.21 -4.24 -12.10
C ASN A 92 25.59 -2.94 -11.58
N PRO A 93 26.34 -1.81 -11.48
CA PRO A 93 25.74 -0.51 -11.14
C PRO A 93 24.68 -0.05 -12.15
N MET A 94 24.88 -0.32 -13.45
CA MET A 94 23.89 0.01 -14.49
C MET A 94 22.61 -0.81 -14.30
N ILE A 95 22.75 -2.12 -14.13
CA ILE A 95 21.61 -3.03 -13.86
C ILE A 95 20.89 -2.58 -12.58
N ALA A 96 21.61 -2.25 -11.51
CA ALA A 96 21.03 -1.78 -10.27
C ALA A 96 20.24 -0.48 -10.47
N GLY A 97 20.75 0.46 -11.28
CA GLY A 97 20.05 1.70 -11.61
C GLY A 97 18.75 1.47 -12.38
N ILE A 98 18.75 0.55 -13.35
CA ILE A 98 17.55 0.17 -14.11
C ILE A 98 16.55 -0.54 -13.18
N TRP A 99 17.01 -1.51 -12.40
CA TRP A 99 16.16 -2.24 -11.45
C TRP A 99 15.47 -1.30 -10.46
N GLU A 100 16.23 -0.36 -9.91
CA GLU A 100 15.71 0.59 -8.92
C GLU A 100 14.67 1.55 -9.53
N LEU A 101 14.87 2.00 -10.78
CA LEU A 101 13.85 2.76 -11.51
C LEU A 101 12.53 1.98 -11.62
N TYR A 102 12.60 0.72 -12.04
CA TYR A 102 11.40 -0.12 -12.20
C TYR A 102 10.72 -0.43 -10.86
N ARG A 103 11.50 -0.64 -9.79
CA ARG A 103 10.96 -0.78 -8.44
C ARG A 103 10.20 0.47 -8.01
N LEU A 104 10.77 1.66 -8.21
CA LEU A 104 10.13 2.94 -7.88
C LEU A 104 8.85 3.17 -8.68
N ARG A 105 8.82 2.80 -9.98
CA ARG A 105 7.60 2.85 -10.80
C ARG A 105 6.48 1.97 -10.24
N ILE A 106 6.81 0.74 -9.85
CA ILE A 106 5.84 -0.20 -9.26
C ILE A 106 5.32 0.34 -7.93
N GLU A 107 6.21 0.77 -7.02
CA GLU A 107 5.81 1.30 -5.71
C GLU A 107 4.94 2.55 -5.84
N ALA A 108 5.29 3.47 -6.76
CA ALA A 108 4.50 4.66 -7.02
C ALA A 108 3.07 4.31 -7.47
N GLU A 109 2.93 3.34 -8.38
CA GLU A 109 1.62 2.88 -8.85
C GLU A 109 0.83 2.17 -7.74
N GLU A 110 1.47 1.30 -6.96
CA GLU A 110 0.79 0.61 -5.85
C GLU A 110 0.29 1.57 -4.78
N LEU A 111 1.08 2.60 -4.45
CA LEU A 111 0.68 3.64 -3.51
C LEU A 111 -0.49 4.47 -4.05
N ARG A 112 -0.51 4.77 -5.36
CA ARG A 112 -1.62 5.47 -6.02
C ARG A 112 -2.89 4.62 -6.06
N ALA A 113 -2.77 3.35 -6.45
CA ALA A 113 -3.89 2.41 -6.42
C ALA A 113 -4.44 2.21 -5.00
N GLY A 114 -3.56 2.15 -3.99
CA GLY A 114 -3.96 2.09 -2.57
C GLY A 114 -4.74 3.32 -2.12
N LYS A 115 -4.26 4.52 -2.48
CA LYS A 115 -4.97 5.80 -2.27
C LYS A 115 -6.36 5.75 -2.92
N GLU A 116 -6.45 5.40 -4.20
CA GLU A 116 -7.72 5.35 -4.94
C GLU A 116 -8.71 4.33 -4.36
N ALA A 117 -8.25 3.12 -4.03
CA ALA A 117 -9.07 2.09 -3.40
C ALA A 117 -9.63 2.55 -2.05
N PHE A 118 -8.82 3.25 -1.26
CA PHE A 118 -9.26 3.81 0.02
C PHE A 118 -10.36 4.87 -0.16
N LEU A 119 -10.19 5.75 -1.15
CA LEU A 119 -11.20 6.77 -1.47
C LEU A 119 -12.51 6.15 -1.96
N ALA A 120 -12.41 5.13 -2.84
CA ALA A 120 -13.56 4.42 -3.37
C ALA A 120 -14.34 3.69 -2.28
N ALA A 121 -13.66 3.01 -1.35
CA ALA A 121 -14.31 2.31 -0.24
C ALA A 121 -15.21 3.28 0.58
N ARG A 122 -14.70 4.46 0.92
CA ARG A 122 -15.43 5.47 1.69
C ARG A 122 -16.54 6.19 0.93
N ALA A 123 -16.55 6.15 -0.39
CA ALA A 123 -17.64 6.69 -1.20
C ALA A 123 -18.91 5.81 -1.15
N THR A 124 -18.80 4.53 -0.76
CA THR A 124 -19.93 3.59 -0.75
C THR A 124 -20.98 3.92 0.34
N PRO A 125 -22.30 3.84 0.04
CA PRO A 125 -23.38 4.11 1.00
C PRO A 125 -23.34 3.24 2.27
N GLU A 126 -22.99 1.96 2.15
CA GLU A 126 -23.00 1.00 3.26
C GLU A 126 -21.97 1.36 4.35
N GLN A 127 -20.83 1.99 3.99
CA GLN A 127 -19.80 2.42 4.95
C GLN A 127 -20.10 3.79 5.59
N ARG A 128 -20.96 4.62 4.98
CA ARG A 128 -21.41 5.89 5.59
C ARG A 128 -22.27 5.67 6.83
N SER A 129 -23.05 4.58 6.88
CA SER A 129 -24.08 4.38 7.90
C SER A 129 -23.55 3.90 9.27
N HIS A 130 -22.33 3.35 9.37
CA HIS A 130 -21.86 2.71 10.61
C HIS A 130 -20.60 3.35 11.23
N ASN A 131 -19.91 4.25 10.53
CA ASN A 131 -18.60 4.75 10.98
C ASN A 131 -18.35 6.24 10.71
N GLN A 132 -19.40 7.06 10.64
CA GLN A 132 -19.27 8.52 10.74
C GLN A 132 -19.51 8.96 12.19
N PRO A 133 -18.46 9.07 13.01
CA PRO A 133 -18.60 9.79 14.27
C PRO A 133 -19.04 11.24 13.96
N PRO A 134 -20.02 11.79 14.70
CA PRO A 134 -20.41 13.18 14.53
C PRO A 134 -19.23 14.09 14.87
N GLY A 135 -18.91 15.01 13.96
CA GLY A 135 -17.79 15.95 14.08
C GLY A 135 -16.49 15.45 13.45
N LEU A 136 -16.42 15.44 12.11
CA LEU A 136 -15.12 15.53 11.44
C LEU A 136 -14.53 16.89 11.82
N VAL A 137 -13.59 16.90 12.75
CA VAL A 137 -12.81 18.11 13.05
C VAL A 137 -12.05 18.44 11.77
N GLU A 138 -12.31 19.61 11.18
CA GLU A 138 -11.49 20.08 10.07
C GLU A 138 -10.02 20.05 10.50
N ALA A 139 -9.14 19.54 9.65
CA ALA A 139 -7.71 19.62 9.94
C ALA A 139 -7.37 21.09 10.16
N GLU A 140 -6.39 21.33 11.04
CA GLU A 140 -5.66 22.60 10.97
C GLU A 140 -5.27 22.84 9.50
N PRO A 141 -5.63 23.99 8.88
CA PRO A 141 -5.48 24.20 7.44
C PRO A 141 -4.07 23.90 6.89
N GLU A 142 -3.04 24.13 7.72
CA GLU A 142 -1.65 23.77 7.41
C GLU A 142 -1.43 22.26 7.24
N ILE A 143 -2.09 21.42 8.05
CA ILE A 143 -2.00 19.95 7.93
C ILE A 143 -2.73 19.48 6.67
N ALA A 144 -3.89 20.05 6.35
CA ALA A 144 -4.59 19.75 5.09
C ALA A 144 -3.73 20.11 3.86
N ARG A 145 -2.99 21.22 3.92
CA ARG A 145 -2.03 21.60 2.88
C ARG A 145 -0.90 20.57 2.75
N HIS A 146 -0.31 20.12 3.85
CA HIS A 146 0.73 19.08 3.81
C HIS A 146 0.22 17.73 3.27
N VAL A 147 -1.00 17.32 3.63
CA VAL A 147 -1.65 16.13 3.06
C VAL A 147 -1.78 16.26 1.54
N THR A 148 -2.18 17.45 1.07
CA THR A 148 -2.28 17.75 -0.38
C THR A 148 -0.91 17.64 -1.06
N ILE A 149 0.13 18.25 -0.48
CA ILE A 149 1.51 18.18 -1.00
C ILE A 149 1.97 16.73 -1.16
N ILE A 150 1.69 15.86 -0.18
CA ILE A 150 2.10 14.45 -0.22
C ILE A 150 1.43 13.72 -1.38
N TRP A 151 0.12 13.88 -1.53
CA TRP A 151 -0.63 13.15 -2.56
C TRP A 151 -0.40 13.69 -3.97
N THR A 152 -0.34 15.01 -4.13
CA THR A 152 0.04 15.64 -5.40
C THR A 152 1.48 15.26 -5.75
N GLY A 153 2.40 15.26 -4.79
CA GLY A 153 3.77 14.83 -5.02
C GLY A 153 3.89 13.35 -5.42
N LEU A 154 3.06 12.46 -4.87
CA LEU A 154 3.00 11.06 -5.29
C LEU A 154 2.51 10.93 -6.75
N ASP A 155 1.45 11.65 -7.10
CA ASP A 155 0.91 11.64 -8.47
C ASP A 155 1.93 12.20 -9.47
N GLU A 156 2.58 13.32 -9.15
CA GLU A 156 3.64 13.91 -9.98
C GLU A 156 4.88 13.01 -10.09
N ALA A 157 5.31 12.38 -9.00
CA ALA A 157 6.43 11.45 -9.03
C ALA A 157 6.15 10.27 -9.97
N HIS A 158 4.93 9.72 -9.92
CA HIS A 158 4.50 8.66 -10.82
C HIS A 158 4.56 9.09 -12.30
N GLU A 159 4.03 10.27 -12.62
CA GLU A 159 4.08 10.81 -13.99
C GLU A 159 5.53 11.02 -14.48
N VAL A 160 6.40 11.57 -13.64
CA VAL A 160 7.79 11.82 -14.03
C VAL A 160 8.55 10.49 -14.20
N LEU A 161 8.33 9.53 -13.30
CA LEU A 161 8.93 8.19 -13.37
C LEU A 161 8.50 7.41 -14.62
N ALA A 162 7.31 7.66 -15.16
CA ALA A 162 6.80 6.98 -16.35
C ALA A 162 7.59 7.31 -17.63
N ASN A 163 8.35 8.41 -17.66
CA ASN A 163 9.18 8.77 -18.81
C ASN A 163 10.35 7.80 -19.01
N ASP A 164 10.77 7.56 -20.26
CA ASP A 164 11.93 6.72 -20.58
C ASP A 164 13.24 7.21 -19.92
N ALA A 165 13.40 8.53 -19.84
CA ALA A 165 14.49 9.19 -19.12
C ALA A 165 13.89 10.18 -18.11
N PRO A 166 13.55 9.72 -16.89
CA PRO A 166 12.96 10.57 -15.87
C PRO A 166 13.87 11.73 -15.47
N ASP A 167 13.30 12.92 -15.33
CA ASP A 167 14.02 14.08 -14.82
C ASP A 167 14.37 13.90 -13.34
N LYS A 168 15.62 13.52 -13.07
CA LYS A 168 16.14 13.32 -11.71
C LYS A 168 16.10 14.60 -10.88
N GLY A 169 16.30 15.78 -11.48
CA GLY A 169 16.23 17.06 -10.78
C GLY A 169 14.83 17.31 -10.24
N ARG A 170 13.81 17.10 -11.08
CA ARG A 170 12.40 17.21 -10.70
C ARG A 170 12.01 16.16 -9.65
N LEU A 171 12.42 14.89 -9.83
CA LEU A 171 12.14 13.83 -8.85
C LEU A 171 12.78 14.10 -7.48
N ARG A 172 14.00 14.65 -7.46
CA ARG A 172 14.67 15.06 -6.21
C ARG A 172 13.88 16.15 -5.48
N ALA A 173 13.39 17.15 -6.21
CA ALA A 173 12.57 18.22 -5.64
C ALA A 173 11.24 17.70 -5.09
N ILE A 174 10.55 16.83 -5.84
CA ILE A 174 9.31 16.20 -5.40
C ILE A 174 9.55 15.37 -4.13
N ALA A 175 10.56 14.49 -4.14
CA ALA A 175 10.89 13.63 -3.01
C ALA A 175 11.20 14.43 -1.74
N GLY A 176 11.97 15.53 -1.87
CA GLY A 176 12.25 16.45 -0.76
C GLY A 176 10.98 17.07 -0.19
N SER A 177 10.12 17.62 -1.05
CA SER A 177 8.85 18.24 -0.63
C SER A 177 7.91 17.25 0.07
N VAL A 178 7.80 16.02 -0.47
CA VAL A 178 6.99 14.95 0.11
C VAL A 178 7.54 14.53 1.47
N LEU A 179 8.87 14.34 1.61
CA LEU A 179 9.48 14.00 2.90
C LEU A 179 9.26 15.07 3.95
N GLU A 180 9.43 16.35 3.61
CA GLU A 180 9.17 17.45 4.53
C GLU A 180 7.71 17.48 4.99
N ALA A 181 6.77 17.32 4.06
CA ALA A 181 5.35 17.28 4.37
C ALA A 181 4.99 16.07 5.25
N LEU A 182 5.54 14.89 4.95
CA LEU A 182 5.39 13.67 5.76
C LEU A 182 5.88 13.88 7.19
N GLN A 183 7.04 14.52 7.37
CA GLN A 183 7.58 14.83 8.69
C GLN A 183 6.70 15.82 9.47
N ARG A 184 6.11 16.82 8.79
CA ARG A 184 5.18 17.78 9.40
C ARG A 184 3.90 17.07 9.88
N VAL A 185 3.33 16.21 9.05
CA VAL A 185 2.15 15.40 9.41
C VAL A 185 2.48 14.45 10.56
N ALA A 186 3.61 13.75 10.52
CA ALA A 186 4.03 12.84 11.58
C ALA A 186 4.24 13.57 12.92
N LYS A 187 4.89 14.74 12.92
CA LYS A 187 5.06 15.59 14.12
C LYS A 187 3.73 16.05 14.68
N TYR A 188 2.80 16.46 13.82
CA TYR A 188 1.44 16.82 14.24
C TYR A 188 0.73 15.63 14.89
N CYS A 189 0.78 14.46 14.27
CA CYS A 189 0.18 13.24 14.82
C CYS A 189 0.79 12.87 16.18
N ALA A 190 2.11 12.97 16.34
CA ALA A 190 2.79 12.73 17.61
C ALA A 190 2.38 13.73 18.70
N ARG A 191 2.21 15.02 18.37
CA ARG A 191 1.70 16.05 19.30
C ARG A 191 0.27 15.78 19.73
N VAL A 192 -0.57 15.29 18.83
CA VAL A 192 -2.00 15.02 19.08
C VAL A 192 -2.22 13.66 19.79
N ALA A 193 -1.20 12.80 19.85
CA ALA A 193 -1.25 11.45 20.42
C ALA A 193 -1.44 11.38 21.96
N ASP A 194 -1.60 12.51 22.66
CA ASP A 194 -2.03 12.55 24.07
C ASP A 194 -3.51 12.15 24.27
N THR A 195 -4.24 11.77 23.22
CA THR A 195 -5.59 11.21 23.34
C THR A 195 -5.74 10.03 22.39
N ALA A 196 -5.62 8.81 22.91
CA ALA A 196 -5.56 7.53 22.20
C ALA A 196 -6.78 7.15 21.33
N VAL A 197 -7.66 8.09 20.96
CA VAL A 197 -8.88 7.84 20.15
C VAL A 197 -9.08 8.85 19.00
N MET A 198 -8.25 9.89 18.84
CA MET A 198 -8.54 10.96 17.85
C MET A 198 -7.68 10.99 16.57
N SER A 199 -6.77 10.06 16.34
CA SER A 199 -5.89 10.10 15.15
C SER A 199 -6.62 9.78 13.84
N ALA A 200 -7.63 8.90 13.83
CA ALA A 200 -8.37 8.57 12.61
C ALA A 200 -9.27 9.72 12.07
N ALA A 201 -9.57 10.73 12.90
CA ALA A 201 -10.44 11.86 12.56
C ALA A 201 -9.70 13.19 12.37
N LYS A 202 -8.49 13.37 12.93
CA LYS A 202 -7.80 14.68 13.02
C LYS A 202 -6.79 14.99 11.91
N VAL A 203 -6.42 14.05 11.05
CA VAL A 203 -5.74 14.37 9.79
C VAL A 203 -6.82 14.74 8.79
N GLY A 204 -7.38 15.92 8.96
CA GLY A 204 -8.50 16.39 8.17
C GLY A 204 -8.21 16.34 6.67
N GLY A 205 -9.29 16.11 5.93
CA GLY A 205 -9.28 15.63 4.55
C GLY A 205 -10.20 14.41 4.32
N GLY A 206 -10.93 13.96 5.35
CA GLY A 206 -11.86 12.84 5.21
C GLY A 206 -11.14 11.52 4.88
N ALA A 207 -11.59 10.81 3.85
CA ALA A 207 -10.97 9.55 3.45
C ALA A 207 -9.48 9.69 3.07
N VAL A 208 -9.10 10.82 2.45
CA VAL A 208 -7.73 11.09 1.98
C VAL A 208 -6.72 11.11 3.14
N GLY A 209 -7.09 11.69 4.28
CA GLY A 209 -6.24 11.77 5.47
C GLY A 209 -6.11 10.43 6.20
N ALA A 210 -7.15 9.59 6.16
CA ALA A 210 -7.13 8.26 6.77
C ALA A 210 -6.27 7.26 5.98
N ALA A 211 -6.28 7.33 4.64
CA ALA A 211 -5.33 6.58 3.80
C ALA A 211 -3.88 6.96 4.14
N LEU A 212 -3.63 8.26 4.35
CA LEU A 212 -2.30 8.76 4.66
C LEU A 212 -1.79 8.21 5.99
N LEU A 213 -2.64 8.20 7.03
CA LEU A 213 -2.28 7.65 8.33
C LEU A 213 -1.85 6.20 8.26
N ASP A 214 -2.52 5.37 7.46
CA ASP A 214 -2.13 3.97 7.29
C ASP A 214 -0.75 3.84 6.62
N HIS A 215 -0.53 4.57 5.52
CA HIS A 215 0.73 4.53 4.78
C HIS A 215 1.92 5.25 5.45
N VAL A 216 1.66 6.09 6.47
CA VAL A 216 2.68 6.88 7.18
C VAL A 216 2.96 6.36 8.58
N LEU A 217 1.93 6.10 9.38
CA LEU A 217 2.08 5.71 10.78
C LEU A 217 2.02 4.21 10.99
N ASN A 218 1.24 3.47 10.19
CA ASN A 218 1.09 2.02 10.39
C ASN A 218 2.15 1.22 9.64
N ASN A 219 2.52 1.62 8.41
CA ASN A 219 3.46 0.84 7.58
C ASN A 219 4.71 1.61 7.10
N GLY A 220 4.75 2.94 7.20
CA GLY A 220 5.88 3.77 6.80
C GLY A 220 6.25 3.75 5.30
N ARG A 221 5.43 3.13 4.44
CA ARG A 221 5.72 2.93 3.01
C ARG A 221 5.93 4.24 2.26
N LEU A 222 5.10 5.26 2.51
CA LEU A 222 5.25 6.57 1.84
C LEU A 222 6.57 7.26 2.21
N ILE A 223 7.00 7.14 3.47
CA ILE A 223 8.29 7.69 3.92
C ILE A 223 9.43 6.94 3.23
N GLN A 224 9.33 5.61 3.15
CA GLN A 224 10.38 4.81 2.51
C GLN A 224 10.45 5.10 1.00
N PHE A 225 9.31 5.14 0.31
CA PHE A 225 9.22 5.53 -1.09
C PHE A 225 9.89 6.89 -1.36
N ALA A 226 9.57 7.90 -0.55
CA ALA A 226 10.14 9.22 -0.75
C ALA A 226 11.66 9.28 -0.45
N LYS A 227 12.16 8.50 0.52
CA LYS A 227 13.61 8.34 0.75
C LYS A 227 14.32 7.66 -0.41
N ASP A 228 13.74 6.59 -0.91
CA ASP A 228 14.29 5.81 -2.01
C ASP A 228 14.31 6.64 -3.30
N LEU A 229 13.22 7.38 -3.57
CA LEU A 229 13.13 8.31 -4.69
C LEU A 229 14.20 9.40 -4.58
N LEU A 230 14.41 9.95 -3.39
CA LEU A 230 15.45 10.95 -3.13
C LEU A 230 16.86 10.36 -3.36
N ALA A 231 17.11 9.14 -2.89
CA ALA A 231 18.39 8.47 -3.06
C ALA A 231 18.69 8.20 -4.54
N TRP A 232 17.76 7.57 -5.25
CA TRP A 232 17.90 7.25 -6.68
C TRP A 232 18.09 8.49 -7.55
N SER A 233 17.29 9.54 -7.30
CA SER A 233 17.42 10.83 -8.01
C SER A 233 18.71 11.58 -7.65
N SER A 234 19.38 11.21 -6.56
CA SER A 234 20.63 11.81 -6.11
C SER A 234 21.89 11.17 -6.69
N VAL A 235 21.81 9.92 -7.16
CA VAL A 235 22.93 9.22 -7.79
C VAL A 235 23.05 9.68 -9.25
N GLY A 236 24.12 10.43 -9.56
CA GLY A 236 24.61 10.73 -10.91
C GLY A 236 23.60 11.36 -11.87
N GLY A 237 23.62 12.69 -11.98
CA GLY A 237 23.23 13.42 -13.17
C GLY A 237 24.48 13.80 -13.97
#